data_AF-A0AB37IHS8-F1
#
_entry.id   AF-A0AB37IHS8-F1
#
_cell.length_a   1.000
_cell.length_b   1.000
_cell.length_c   1.000
_cell.angle_alpha   90.00
_cell.angle_beta   90.00
_cell.angle_gamma   90.00
#
_symmetry.space_group_name_H-M   'P 1'
#
loop_
_entity.id
_entity.type
_entity.pdbx_description
1 polymer ?
#
loop_
_entity_poly.entity_id
_entity_poly.type
_entity_poly.pdbx_seq_one_letter_code
_entity_poly.pdbx_strand_id
1 'polypeptide(L)'
;MYAYLYVNRIIDKKSCLDFSELDPTLSIFNNNYSSMLKGIADSTFVDQRLFKVLLKNVQPIHERLLFMPDIHHRFGNIHNFQFLREEYPLFDQKVNETIMETARSILLNEEEKADLYMYYMMELIENFPLEAVEEAVYITLDFSYGKAYEKFIAEHLQYSLAGKIVIEKVISSKTDIYISDFHLGNLQCTHILWQRLPNNHNWQELIKQIKQCISEKNVVNQKETSNVSSTS
;
A
#
# COMPACT_ATOMS: atom_id res chain seq x y z
N MET A 1 11.55 -4.69 -31.67
CA MET A 1 10.79 -5.97 -31.59
C MET A 1 11.50 -7.03 -30.74
N TYR A 2 12.76 -7.38 -30.98
CA TYR A 2 13.45 -8.42 -30.18
C TYR A 2 13.63 -8.03 -28.70
N ALA A 3 14.01 -6.78 -28.41
CA ALA A 3 14.09 -6.26 -27.03
C ALA A 3 12.75 -6.35 -26.29
N TYR A 4 11.64 -6.03 -26.98
CA TYR A 4 10.28 -6.18 -26.45
C TYR A 4 9.97 -7.61 -26.03
N LEU A 5 10.26 -8.58 -26.91
CA LEU A 5 9.98 -9.99 -26.64
C LEU A 5 10.83 -10.48 -25.46
N TYR A 6 12.09 -10.04 -25.35
CA TYR A 6 12.99 -10.41 -24.26
C TYR A 6 12.57 -9.80 -22.91
N VAL A 7 12.29 -8.49 -22.90
CA VAL A 7 11.84 -7.76 -21.69
C VAL A 7 10.55 -8.35 -21.15
N ASN A 8 9.60 -8.70 -22.02
CA ASN A 8 8.34 -9.33 -21.62
C ASN A 8 8.44 -10.85 -21.42
N ARG A 9 9.66 -11.41 -21.40
CA ARG A 9 9.93 -12.85 -21.17
C ARG A 9 9.19 -13.79 -22.13
N ILE A 10 8.95 -13.32 -23.36
CA ILE A 10 8.42 -14.12 -24.49
C ILE A 10 9.54 -14.94 -25.14
N ILE A 11 10.78 -14.47 -25.05
CA ILE A 11 12.00 -15.18 -25.47
C ILE A 11 13.07 -15.12 -24.38
N ASP A 12 13.83 -16.20 -24.21
CA ASP A 12 14.86 -16.31 -23.15
C ASP A 12 16.27 -15.89 -23.59
N LYS A 13 16.51 -15.77 -24.90
CA LYS A 13 17.86 -15.54 -25.43
C LYS A 13 18.18 -14.05 -25.52
N LYS A 14 19.01 -13.58 -24.57
CA LYS A 14 19.73 -12.28 -24.63
C LYS A 14 20.73 -12.20 -25.80
N SER A 15 21.03 -13.32 -26.48
CA SER A 15 22.16 -13.50 -27.41
C SER A 15 22.24 -12.55 -28.61
N CYS A 16 21.22 -11.74 -28.88
CA CYS A 16 21.23 -10.77 -29.98
C CYS A 16 21.25 -9.31 -29.51
N LEU A 17 21.30 -9.05 -28.19
CA LEU A 17 21.30 -7.71 -27.61
C LEU A 17 22.39 -7.61 -26.54
N ASP A 18 23.41 -6.80 -26.82
CA ASP A 18 24.41 -6.42 -25.82
C ASP A 18 23.98 -5.12 -25.14
N PHE A 19 23.78 -5.20 -23.83
CA PHE A 19 23.39 -4.07 -22.99
C PHE A 19 24.32 -3.94 -21.78
N SER A 20 25.54 -4.49 -21.86
CA SER A 20 26.49 -4.45 -20.73
C SER A 20 26.80 -3.03 -20.27
N GLU A 21 26.74 -2.05 -21.17
CA GLU A 21 26.93 -0.63 -20.86
C GLU A 21 25.84 -0.06 -19.93
N LEU A 22 24.66 -0.70 -19.88
CA LEU A 22 23.53 -0.30 -19.04
C LEU A 22 23.50 -1.04 -17.70
N ASP A 23 24.38 -2.03 -17.50
CA ASP A 23 24.45 -2.80 -16.24
C ASP A 23 24.70 -1.91 -15.00
N PRO A 24 25.54 -0.85 -15.04
CA PRO A 24 25.68 0.06 -13.90
C PRO A 24 24.36 0.75 -13.53
N THR A 25 23.62 1.23 -14.54
CA THR A 25 22.33 1.90 -14.35
C THR A 25 21.27 0.94 -13.82
N LEU A 26 21.21 -0.26 -14.38
CA LEU A 26 20.33 -1.34 -13.92
C LEU A 26 20.63 -1.75 -12.47
N SER A 27 21.90 -1.78 -12.08
CA SER A 27 22.30 -2.05 -10.70
C SER A 27 21.81 -0.97 -9.74
N ILE A 28 21.81 0.30 -10.14
CA ILE A 28 21.30 1.40 -9.30
C ILE A 28 19.80 1.22 -9.05
N PHE A 29 19.01 0.97 -10.10
CA PHE A 29 17.58 0.68 -9.96
C PHE A 29 17.32 -0.49 -9.01
N ASN A 30 18.01 -1.61 -9.23
CA ASN A 30 17.85 -2.82 -8.40
C ASN A 30 18.25 -2.58 -6.95
N ASN A 31 19.34 -1.85 -6.70
CA ASN A 31 19.80 -1.56 -5.34
C ASN A 31 18.84 -0.63 -4.60
N ASN A 32 18.36 0.41 -5.26
CA ASN A 32 17.42 1.36 -4.66
C ASN A 32 16.07 0.70 -4.37
N TYR A 33 15.55 -0.10 -5.30
CA TYR A 33 14.34 -0.88 -5.07
C TYR A 33 14.53 -1.92 -3.95
N SER A 34 15.67 -2.62 -3.92
CA SER A 34 15.98 -3.54 -2.82
C SER A 34 16.06 -2.83 -1.47
N SER A 35 16.60 -1.60 -1.43
CA SER A 35 16.67 -0.78 -0.22
C SER A 35 15.27 -0.36 0.24
N MET A 36 14.40 0.03 -0.70
CA MET A 36 12.99 0.32 -0.45
C MET A 36 12.28 -0.84 0.22
N LEU A 37 12.41 -2.04 -0.35
CA LEU A 37 11.77 -3.24 0.19
C LEU A 37 12.27 -3.57 1.60
N LYS A 38 13.57 -3.38 1.87
CA LYS A 38 14.13 -3.54 3.22
C LYS A 38 13.54 -2.51 4.18
N GLY A 39 13.43 -1.26 3.76
CA GLY A 39 12.80 -0.21 4.57
C GLY A 39 11.32 -0.48 4.89
N ILE A 40 10.59 -1.18 4.00
CA ILE A 40 9.22 -1.64 4.29
C ILE A 40 9.25 -2.88 5.21
N ALA A 41 10.15 -3.83 4.97
CA ALA A 41 10.31 -5.04 5.78
C ALA A 41 10.84 -4.78 7.19
N ASP A 42 11.65 -3.74 7.43
CA ASP A 42 12.09 -3.39 8.78
C ASP A 42 10.91 -2.86 9.62
N SER A 43 9.85 -2.36 8.96
CA SER A 43 8.58 -2.01 9.59
C SER A 43 7.55 -3.16 9.64
N THR A 44 7.80 -4.32 9.01
CA THR A 44 6.76 -5.35 8.76
C THR A 44 7.33 -6.77 8.75
N PHE A 45 6.63 -7.78 9.27
CA PHE A 45 7.17 -9.15 9.35
C PHE A 45 7.16 -9.86 7.98
N VAL A 46 8.06 -9.50 7.08
CA VAL A 46 8.12 -9.99 5.68
C VAL A 46 9.02 -11.20 5.54
N ASP A 47 8.50 -12.27 4.93
CA ASP A 47 9.26 -13.47 4.59
C ASP A 47 10.23 -13.20 3.42
N GLN A 48 11.46 -13.75 3.51
CA GLN A 48 12.46 -13.76 2.43
C GLN A 48 11.93 -14.26 1.07
N ARG A 49 10.91 -15.13 1.08
CA ARG A 49 10.25 -15.58 -0.16
C ARG A 49 9.58 -14.43 -0.92
N LEU A 50 8.87 -13.54 -0.22
CA LEU A 50 8.22 -12.38 -0.84
C LEU A 50 9.26 -11.44 -1.45
N PHE A 51 10.35 -11.18 -0.72
CA PHE A 51 11.45 -10.34 -1.21
C PHE A 51 12.04 -10.85 -2.53
N LYS A 52 12.23 -12.16 -2.67
CA LYS A 52 12.72 -12.77 -3.91
C LYS A 52 11.72 -12.65 -5.06
N VAL A 53 10.42 -12.75 -4.78
CA VAL A 53 9.37 -12.57 -5.80
C VAL A 53 9.37 -11.14 -6.32
N LEU A 54 9.36 -10.15 -5.43
CA LEU A 54 9.39 -8.73 -5.79
C LEU A 54 10.65 -8.37 -6.58
N LEU A 55 11.84 -8.77 -6.13
CA LEU A 55 13.07 -8.52 -6.90
C LEU A 55 13.06 -9.16 -8.30
N LYS A 56 12.42 -10.31 -8.45
CA LYS A 56 12.29 -10.98 -9.75
C LYS A 56 11.29 -10.25 -10.66
N ASN A 57 10.18 -9.79 -10.10
CA ASN A 57 9.07 -9.19 -10.84
C ASN A 57 9.38 -7.75 -11.29
N VAL A 58 10.21 -7.02 -10.53
CA VAL A 58 10.65 -5.66 -10.89
C VAL A 58 11.67 -5.65 -12.04
N GLN A 59 12.41 -6.75 -12.23
CA GLN A 59 13.51 -6.81 -13.20
C GLN A 59 13.08 -6.48 -14.65
N PRO A 60 11.98 -7.06 -15.20
CA PRO A 60 11.42 -6.63 -16.48
C PRO A 60 11.06 -5.14 -16.58
N ILE A 61 10.70 -4.49 -15.47
CA ILE A 61 10.33 -3.07 -15.46
C ILE A 61 11.57 -2.21 -15.67
N HIS A 62 12.65 -2.47 -14.92
CA HIS A 62 13.92 -1.75 -15.09
C HIS A 62 14.53 -1.99 -16.47
N GLU A 63 14.51 -3.24 -16.95
CA GLU A 63 14.98 -3.58 -18.30
C GLU A 63 14.15 -2.87 -19.38
N ARG A 64 12.83 -2.75 -19.21
CA ARG A 64 11.97 -2.03 -20.16
C ARG A 64 12.34 -0.56 -20.25
N LEU A 65 12.50 0.09 -19.10
CA LEU A 65 12.83 1.51 -19.03
C LEU A 65 14.16 1.80 -19.76
N LEU A 66 15.16 0.93 -19.56
CA LEU A 66 16.49 1.11 -20.11
C LEU A 66 16.62 0.67 -21.58
N PHE A 67 16.01 -0.44 -21.96
CA PHE A 67 16.19 -1.04 -23.29
C PHE A 67 15.16 -0.55 -24.30
N MET A 68 14.13 0.16 -23.86
CA MET A 68 12.99 0.55 -24.68
C MET A 68 12.51 2.00 -24.41
N PRO A 69 13.39 3.01 -24.54
CA PRO A 69 13.05 4.40 -24.24
C PRO A 69 11.93 4.98 -25.14
N ASP A 70 11.72 4.41 -26.34
CA ASP A 70 10.67 4.86 -27.27
C ASP A 70 9.29 4.21 -27.03
N ILE A 71 9.16 3.31 -26.05
CA ILE A 71 7.82 2.81 -25.68
C ILE A 71 7.10 3.91 -24.92
N HIS A 72 5.93 4.29 -25.46
CA HIS A 72 5.02 5.27 -24.88
C HIS A 72 4.95 5.17 -23.35
N HIS A 73 5.41 6.22 -22.69
CA HIS A 73 5.16 6.42 -21.28
C HIS A 73 3.65 6.51 -21.07
N ARG A 74 3.09 5.49 -20.41
CA ARG A 74 1.64 5.26 -20.45
C ARG A 74 0.88 6.08 -19.43
N PHE A 75 1.60 6.59 -18.44
CA PHE A 75 1.01 7.12 -17.21
C PHE A 75 1.13 8.65 -17.10
N GLY A 76 1.97 9.27 -17.95
CA GLY A 76 2.11 10.71 -18.10
C GLY A 76 2.75 11.37 -16.87
N ASN A 77 1.97 11.64 -15.82
CA ASN A 77 2.43 12.36 -14.64
C ASN A 77 2.01 11.67 -13.34
N ILE A 78 2.93 11.62 -12.38
CA ILE A 78 2.74 11.02 -11.05
C ILE A 78 1.59 11.64 -10.25
N HIS A 79 1.28 12.93 -10.48
CA HIS A 79 0.19 13.64 -9.81
C HIS A 79 -1.20 13.11 -10.16
N ASN A 80 -1.34 12.33 -11.24
CA ASN A 80 -2.58 11.67 -11.60
C ASN A 80 -2.98 10.56 -10.60
N PHE A 81 -2.10 10.20 -9.66
CA PHE A 81 -2.26 9.06 -8.76
C PHE A 81 -2.52 9.43 -7.31
N GLN A 82 -3.09 10.60 -7.05
CA GLN A 82 -3.40 11.05 -5.69
C GLN A 82 -4.21 10.02 -4.87
N PHE A 83 -5.12 9.28 -5.52
CA PHE A 83 -5.90 8.23 -4.85
C PHE A 83 -5.02 7.10 -4.28
N LEU A 84 -3.88 6.77 -4.91
CA LEU A 84 -2.96 5.74 -4.40
C LEU A 84 -2.25 6.18 -3.14
N ARG A 85 -1.92 7.48 -3.01
CA ARG A 85 -1.41 8.05 -1.76
C ARG A 85 -2.42 7.93 -0.63
N GLU A 86 -3.69 8.18 -0.91
CA GLU A 86 -4.76 8.10 0.09
C GLU A 86 -5.03 6.66 0.51
N GLU A 87 -4.97 5.71 -0.43
CA GLU A 87 -5.26 4.30 -0.15
C GLU A 87 -4.07 3.50 0.37
N TYR A 88 -2.83 3.88 0.02
CA TYR A 88 -1.60 3.16 0.34
C TYR A 88 -0.45 4.12 0.73
N PRO A 89 -0.60 4.88 1.83
CA PRO A 89 0.30 5.98 2.17
C PRO A 89 1.76 5.53 2.39
N LEU A 90 1.99 4.37 3.02
CA LEU A 90 3.36 3.88 3.23
C LEU A 90 4.03 3.54 1.90
N PHE A 91 3.32 2.85 1.00
CA PHE A 91 3.86 2.50 -0.31
C PHE A 91 4.12 3.76 -1.13
N ASP A 92 3.18 4.70 -1.17
CA ASP A 92 3.37 6.00 -1.84
C ASP A 92 4.63 6.70 -1.34
N GLN A 93 4.79 6.81 -0.02
CA GLN A 93 5.96 7.44 0.57
C GLN A 93 7.25 6.73 0.13
N LYS A 94 7.33 5.40 0.29
CA LYS A 94 8.54 4.62 0.02
C LYS A 94 8.92 4.60 -1.45
N VAL A 95 7.92 4.51 -2.34
CA VAL A 95 8.13 4.56 -3.79
C VAL A 95 8.64 5.95 -4.20
N ASN A 96 8.04 7.03 -3.71
CA ASN A 96 8.51 8.39 -4.00
C ASN A 96 9.94 8.63 -3.49
N GLU A 97 10.26 8.25 -2.25
CA GLU A 97 11.61 8.33 -1.67
C GLU A 97 12.62 7.61 -2.58
N THR A 98 12.27 6.42 -3.05
CA THR A 98 13.13 5.58 -3.90
C THR A 98 13.33 6.16 -5.29
N ILE A 99 12.28 6.71 -5.90
CA ILE A 99 12.37 7.39 -7.20
C ILE A 99 13.23 8.65 -7.08
N MET A 100 13.07 9.43 -6.02
CA MET A 100 13.91 10.60 -5.76
C MET A 100 15.38 10.22 -5.58
N GLU A 101 15.68 9.17 -4.83
CA GLU A 101 17.05 8.68 -4.65
C GLU A 101 17.65 8.19 -5.97
N THR A 102 16.86 7.50 -6.77
CA THR A 102 17.27 7.04 -8.12
C THR A 102 17.55 8.22 -9.05
N ALA A 103 16.70 9.24 -9.01
CA ALA A 103 16.84 10.46 -9.81
C ALA A 103 18.07 11.31 -9.45
N ARG A 104 18.69 11.09 -8.27
CA ARG A 104 19.98 11.71 -7.92
C ARG A 104 21.16 11.08 -8.67
N SER A 105 21.03 9.82 -9.04
CA SER A 105 22.09 9.04 -9.68
C SER A 105 21.87 8.89 -11.19
N ILE A 106 20.62 8.94 -11.65
CA ILE A 106 20.21 8.70 -13.03
C ILE A 106 19.28 9.84 -13.46
N LEU A 107 19.50 10.41 -14.65
CA LEU A 107 18.58 11.39 -15.20
C LEU A 107 17.28 10.69 -15.62
N LEU A 108 16.18 11.04 -14.95
CA LEU A 108 14.84 10.56 -15.26
C LEU A 108 13.93 11.73 -15.61
N ASN A 109 13.22 11.63 -16.72
CA ASN A 109 12.16 12.55 -17.09
C ASN A 109 10.88 12.27 -16.25
N GLU A 110 9.90 13.17 -16.30
CA GLU A 110 8.68 13.04 -15.48
C GLU A 110 7.82 11.84 -15.85
N GLU A 111 7.83 11.44 -17.11
CA GLU A 111 7.05 10.32 -17.61
C GLU A 111 7.68 8.97 -17.18
N GLU A 112 9.02 8.87 -17.17
CA GLU A 112 9.77 7.73 -16.62
C GLU A 112 9.54 7.56 -15.12
N LYS A 113 9.50 8.67 -14.36
CA LYS A 113 9.16 8.65 -12.93
C LYS A 113 7.73 8.17 -12.71
N ALA A 114 6.77 8.64 -13.52
CA ALA A 114 5.38 8.21 -13.44
C ALA A 114 5.22 6.71 -13.74
N ASP A 115 5.94 6.20 -14.75
CA ASP A 115 5.96 4.77 -15.08
C ASP A 115 6.53 3.94 -13.92
N LEU A 116 7.71 4.31 -13.39
CA LEU A 116 8.32 3.63 -12.24
C LEU A 116 7.39 3.62 -11.02
N TYR A 117 6.78 4.76 -10.72
CA TYR A 117 5.83 4.88 -9.63
C TYR A 117 4.69 3.89 -9.79
N MET A 118 4.05 3.88 -10.97
CA MET A 118 2.91 3.00 -11.21
C MET A 118 3.30 1.52 -11.09
N TYR A 119 4.42 1.12 -11.69
CA TYR A 119 4.85 -0.28 -11.63
C TYR A 119 5.19 -0.72 -10.21
N TYR A 120 5.93 0.08 -9.45
CA TYR A 120 6.28 -0.27 -8.08
C TYR A 120 5.03 -0.33 -7.20
N MET A 121 4.10 0.63 -7.34
CA MET A 121 2.85 0.62 -6.58
C MET A 121 2.02 -0.62 -6.88
N MET A 122 1.83 -0.98 -8.16
CA MET A 122 1.06 -2.17 -8.53
C MET A 122 1.70 -3.46 -8.02
N GLU A 123 3.02 -3.56 -8.11
CA GLU A 123 3.76 -4.73 -7.64
C GLU A 123 3.66 -4.91 -6.12
N LEU A 124 3.79 -3.81 -5.36
CA LEU A 124 3.60 -3.80 -3.90
C LEU A 124 2.15 -4.16 -3.54
N ILE A 125 1.15 -3.55 -4.18
CA ILE A 125 -0.26 -3.82 -3.92
C ILE A 125 -0.63 -5.29 -4.21
N GLU A 126 -0.08 -5.87 -5.28
CA GLU A 126 -0.39 -7.25 -5.68
C GLU A 126 0.24 -8.29 -4.74
N ASN A 127 1.48 -8.06 -4.30
CA ASN A 127 2.27 -9.10 -3.65
C ASN A 127 2.44 -8.89 -2.14
N PHE A 128 2.29 -7.66 -1.66
CA PHE A 128 2.53 -7.31 -0.26
C PHE A 128 1.21 -7.37 0.52
N PRO A 129 1.09 -8.23 1.55
CA PRO A 129 -0.14 -8.31 2.35
C PRO A 129 -0.33 -7.01 3.14
N LEU A 130 -1.44 -6.32 2.94
CA LEU A 130 -1.75 -5.05 3.62
C LEU A 130 -1.78 -5.22 5.14
N GLU A 131 -2.22 -6.38 5.61
CA GLU A 131 -2.28 -6.73 7.03
C GLU A 131 -0.90 -6.82 7.69
N ALA A 132 0.17 -6.97 6.89
CA ALA A 132 1.53 -6.91 7.41
C ALA A 132 2.04 -5.48 7.54
N VAL A 133 1.40 -4.51 6.89
CA VAL A 133 1.88 -3.14 6.68
C VAL A 133 1.08 -2.12 7.49
N GLU A 134 -0.23 -2.32 7.59
CA GLU A 134 -1.13 -1.43 8.28
C GLU A 134 -1.75 -2.16 9.47
N GLU A 135 -1.75 -1.52 10.63
CA GLU A 135 -2.46 -2.05 11.78
C GLU A 135 -3.96 -1.89 11.54
N ALA A 136 -4.69 -3.00 11.55
CA ALA A 136 -6.13 -2.97 11.35
C ALA A 136 -6.84 -2.15 12.45
N VAL A 137 -7.92 -1.49 12.05
CA VAL A 137 -8.88 -0.88 12.99
C VAL A 137 -9.86 -1.95 13.47
N TYR A 138 -9.90 -2.18 14.77
CA TYR A 138 -10.79 -3.16 15.40
C TYR A 138 -12.12 -2.50 15.73
N ILE A 139 -13.19 -3.06 15.18
CA ILE A 139 -14.55 -2.53 15.27
C ILE A 139 -15.44 -3.53 15.98
N THR A 140 -16.12 -3.13 17.05
CA THR A 140 -17.20 -3.92 17.66
C THR A 140 -18.56 -3.34 17.27
N LEU A 141 -19.48 -4.19 16.85
CA LEU A 141 -20.88 -3.85 16.54
C LEU A 141 -21.79 -4.39 17.65
N ASP A 142 -22.67 -3.55 18.17
CA ASP A 142 -23.68 -3.95 19.16
C ASP A 142 -24.98 -3.19 18.90
N PHE A 143 -25.93 -3.86 18.26
CA PHE A 143 -27.20 -3.25 17.87
C PHE A 143 -28.39 -3.97 18.51
N SER A 144 -29.32 -3.20 19.10
CA SER A 144 -30.53 -3.77 19.71
C SER A 144 -31.44 -4.49 18.71
N TYR A 145 -31.29 -4.22 17.42
CA TYR A 145 -31.97 -4.89 16.31
C TYR A 145 -31.51 -6.34 16.07
N GLY A 146 -30.41 -6.78 16.71
CA GLY A 146 -29.93 -8.15 16.72
C GLY A 146 -28.95 -8.50 15.59
N LYS A 147 -28.45 -9.74 15.64
CA LYS A 147 -27.29 -10.22 14.86
C LYS A 147 -27.42 -10.12 13.34
N ALA A 148 -28.64 -10.19 12.81
CA ALA A 148 -28.86 -10.05 11.36
C ALA A 148 -28.49 -8.63 10.89
N TYR A 149 -28.80 -7.62 11.70
CA TYR A 149 -28.46 -6.24 11.42
C TYR A 149 -26.96 -6.00 11.52
N GLU A 150 -26.33 -6.47 12.61
CA GLU A 150 -24.87 -6.43 12.78
C GLU A 150 -24.13 -7.08 11.60
N LYS A 151 -24.60 -8.25 11.15
CA LYS A 151 -24.00 -8.95 10.02
C LYS A 151 -24.11 -8.14 8.72
N PHE A 152 -25.27 -7.53 8.46
CA PHE A 152 -25.45 -6.66 7.30
C PHE A 152 -24.46 -5.47 7.32
N ILE A 153 -24.28 -4.84 8.49
CA ILE A 153 -23.31 -3.74 8.64
C ILE A 153 -21.87 -4.24 8.45
N ALA A 154 -21.51 -5.36 9.08
CA ALA A 154 -20.19 -5.96 8.99
C ALA A 154 -19.81 -6.30 7.54
N GLU A 155 -20.72 -6.90 6.77
CA GLU A 155 -20.48 -7.25 5.37
C GLU A 155 -20.23 -6.00 4.50
N HIS A 156 -21.01 -4.94 4.70
CA HIS A 156 -20.83 -3.69 3.97
C HIS A 156 -19.48 -3.02 4.30
N LEU A 157 -19.09 -3.03 5.56
CA LEU A 157 -17.81 -2.51 6.02
C LEU A 157 -16.63 -3.31 5.48
N GLN A 158 -16.69 -4.64 5.56
CA GLN A 158 -15.64 -5.51 5.03
C GLN A 158 -15.44 -5.34 3.53
N TYR A 159 -16.52 -5.16 2.77
CA TYR A 159 -16.43 -4.87 1.34
C TYR A 159 -15.77 -3.51 1.07
N SER A 160 -16.08 -2.50 1.86
CA SER A 160 -15.66 -1.12 1.62
C SER A 160 -14.22 -0.82 2.08
N LEU A 161 -13.70 -1.58 3.05
CA LEU A 161 -12.43 -1.32 3.74
C LEU A 161 -11.53 -2.55 3.82
N ALA A 162 -11.68 -3.49 2.88
CA ALA A 162 -11.01 -4.79 2.87
C ALA A 162 -9.56 -4.76 3.39
N GLY A 163 -9.24 -5.65 4.33
CA GLY A 163 -7.91 -5.76 4.95
C GLY A 163 -7.56 -4.68 5.98
N LYS A 164 -8.27 -3.53 6.01
CA LYS A 164 -7.98 -2.40 6.91
C LYS A 164 -8.72 -2.46 8.25
N ILE A 165 -9.71 -3.35 8.38
CA ILE A 165 -10.54 -3.47 9.57
C ILE A 165 -10.70 -4.91 10.03
N VAL A 166 -10.95 -5.09 11.33
CA VAL A 166 -11.35 -6.37 11.93
C VAL A 166 -12.66 -6.16 12.69
N ILE A 167 -13.68 -6.95 12.36
CA ILE A 167 -14.97 -6.91 13.09
C ILE A 167 -14.91 -7.90 14.25
N GLU A 168 -14.99 -7.39 15.47
CA GLU A 168 -15.03 -8.15 16.72
C GLU A 168 -16.47 -8.32 17.22
N LYS A 169 -16.69 -9.41 17.96
CA LYS A 169 -18.01 -9.70 18.57
C LYS A 169 -18.16 -9.12 19.97
N VAL A 170 -17.06 -8.74 20.61
CA VAL A 170 -17.00 -8.36 22.03
C VAL A 170 -16.02 -7.21 22.16
N ILE A 171 -16.43 -6.14 22.85
CA ILE A 171 -15.55 -5.02 23.16
C ILE A 171 -14.36 -5.55 23.95
N SER A 172 -13.16 -5.16 23.52
CA SER A 172 -11.90 -5.47 24.18
C SER A 172 -11.04 -4.21 24.33
N SER A 173 -9.90 -4.34 25.01
CA SER A 173 -8.92 -3.25 25.07
C SER A 173 -8.28 -2.93 23.72
N LYS A 174 -8.49 -3.77 22.69
CA LYS A 174 -8.02 -3.54 21.32
C LYS A 174 -9.06 -2.85 20.45
N THR A 175 -10.32 -2.79 20.88
CA THR A 175 -11.39 -2.19 20.10
C THR A 175 -11.10 -0.70 19.92
N ASP A 176 -10.88 -0.27 18.68
CA ASP A 176 -10.64 1.12 18.31
C ASP A 176 -11.96 1.88 18.14
N ILE A 177 -12.97 1.21 17.57
CA ILE A 177 -14.29 1.78 17.29
C ILE A 177 -15.38 0.86 17.82
N TYR A 178 -16.30 1.42 18.59
CA TYR A 178 -17.53 0.77 19.00
C TYR A 178 -18.71 1.43 18.28
N ILE A 179 -19.57 0.63 17.65
CA ILE A 179 -20.73 1.12 16.90
C ILE A 179 -22.01 0.50 17.47
N SER A 180 -22.96 1.34 17.89
CA SER A 180 -24.20 0.89 18.49
C SER A 180 -25.36 1.87 18.28
N ASP A 181 -26.59 1.45 18.55
CA ASP A 181 -27.79 2.31 18.53
C ASP A 181 -28.15 2.92 19.90
N PHE A 182 -27.36 2.63 20.93
CA PHE A 182 -27.51 3.18 22.28
C PHE A 182 -26.15 3.55 22.88
N HIS A 183 -26.17 4.41 23.90
CA HIS A 183 -24.95 4.78 24.62
C HIS A 183 -24.54 3.70 25.61
N LEU A 184 -23.28 3.28 25.53
CA LEU A 184 -22.59 2.56 26.58
C LEU A 184 -21.68 3.57 27.31
N GLY A 185 -21.83 3.69 28.63
CA GLY A 185 -21.02 4.62 29.42
C GLY A 185 -19.56 4.15 29.56
N ASN A 186 -18.63 5.12 29.67
CA ASN A 186 -17.20 4.91 30.01
C ASN A 186 -16.41 4.01 29.04
N LEU A 187 -16.50 4.27 27.74
CA LEU A 187 -15.64 3.65 26.74
C LEU A 187 -14.33 4.44 26.55
N GLN A 188 -13.21 3.71 26.38
CA GLN A 188 -11.89 4.29 26.06
C GLN A 188 -11.63 4.38 24.55
N CYS A 189 -12.57 3.88 23.73
CA CYS A 189 -12.50 3.83 22.28
C CYS A 189 -13.48 4.82 21.64
N THR A 190 -13.35 5.03 20.34
CA THR A 190 -14.26 5.90 19.59
C THR A 190 -15.65 5.28 19.55
N HIS A 191 -16.66 5.98 20.09
CA HIS A 191 -18.05 5.53 20.04
C HIS A 191 -18.81 6.22 18.91
N ILE A 192 -19.35 5.42 17.98
CA ILE A 192 -20.23 5.88 16.90
C ILE A 192 -21.66 5.44 17.21
N LEU A 193 -22.54 6.42 17.43
CA LEU A 193 -23.96 6.18 17.69
C LEU A 193 -24.76 6.18 16.38
N TRP A 194 -25.44 5.07 16.08
CA TRP A 194 -26.23 4.90 14.87
C TRP A 194 -27.63 4.36 15.14
N GLN A 195 -28.56 5.27 15.43
CA GLN A 195 -29.88 4.94 15.96
C GLN A 195 -30.92 4.49 14.92
N ARG A 196 -30.60 4.56 13.62
CA ARG A 196 -31.57 4.33 12.53
C ARG A 196 -30.91 3.63 11.37
N LEU A 197 -31.73 2.98 10.55
CA LEU A 197 -31.32 2.40 9.28
C LEU A 197 -30.54 3.44 8.44
N PRO A 198 -29.36 3.05 7.94
CA PRO A 198 -28.45 3.96 7.29
C PRO A 198 -28.91 4.32 5.89
N ASN A 199 -28.88 5.61 5.56
CA ASN A 199 -28.92 6.03 4.15
C ASN A 199 -27.49 6.16 3.60
N ASN A 200 -27.35 6.43 2.30
CA ASN A 200 -26.05 6.57 1.63
C ASN A 200 -25.14 7.61 2.30
N HIS A 201 -25.70 8.71 2.80
CA HIS A 201 -24.92 9.73 3.48
C HIS A 201 -24.35 9.24 4.82
N ASN A 202 -25.15 8.51 5.60
CA ASN A 202 -24.69 7.93 6.86
C ASN A 202 -23.56 6.91 6.62
N TRP A 203 -23.64 6.12 5.55
CA TRP A 203 -22.57 5.20 5.15
C TRP A 203 -21.27 5.91 4.80
N GLN A 204 -21.34 6.96 4.00
CA GLN A 204 -20.15 7.74 3.62
C GLN A 204 -19.47 8.36 4.84
N GLU A 205 -20.26 8.91 5.76
CA GLU A 205 -19.75 9.53 6.97
C GLU A 205 -19.09 8.50 7.90
N LEU A 206 -19.71 7.32 8.07
CA LEU A 206 -19.10 6.21 8.81
C LEU A 206 -17.75 5.81 8.22
N ILE A 207 -17.70 5.57 6.90
CA ILE A 207 -16.47 5.16 6.21
C ILE A 207 -15.39 6.23 6.39
N LYS A 208 -15.76 7.51 6.30
CA LYS A 208 -14.84 8.62 6.54
C LYS A 208 -14.26 8.62 7.96
N GLN A 209 -15.09 8.39 8.97
CA GLN A 209 -14.63 8.31 10.37
C GLN A 209 -13.70 7.11 10.60
N ILE A 210 -14.00 5.96 9.98
CA ILE A 210 -13.11 4.79 10.05
C ILE A 210 -11.77 5.09 9.36
N LYS A 211 -11.78 5.71 8.17
CA LYS A 211 -10.56 6.13 7.47
C LYS A 211 -9.73 7.12 8.29
N GLN A 212 -10.37 8.02 9.03
CA GLN A 212 -9.68 8.93 9.94
C GLN A 212 -8.96 8.15 11.05
N CYS A 213 -9.63 7.19 11.68
CA CYS A 213 -9.02 6.31 12.69
C CYS A 213 -7.82 5.51 12.14
N ILE A 214 -7.94 4.96 10.92
CA ILE A 214 -6.83 4.28 10.23
C ILE A 214 -5.62 5.22 10.10
N SER A 215 -5.85 6.47 9.66
CA SER A 215 -4.76 7.44 9.48
C SER A 215 -4.06 7.80 10.80
N GLU A 216 -4.82 7.91 11.89
CA GLU A 216 -4.29 8.21 13.23
C GLU A 216 -3.40 7.07 13.75
N LYS A 217 -3.81 5.81 13.59
CA LYS A 217 -2.98 4.64 13.95
C LYS A 217 -1.70 4.60 13.14
N ASN A 218 -1.77 4.86 11.83
CA ASN A 218 -0.59 4.88 10.96
C ASN A 218 0.43 5.96 11.39
N VAL A 219 -0.01 7.15 11.84
CA VAL A 219 0.88 8.21 12.33
C VAL A 219 1.57 7.83 13.65
N VAL A 220 0.86 7.18 14.56
CA VAL A 220 1.44 6.72 15.84
C VAL A 220 2.55 5.71 15.58
N ASN A 221 2.30 4.73 14.71
CA ASN A 221 3.29 3.70 14.37
C ASN A 221 4.55 4.29 13.71
N GLN A 222 4.43 5.33 12.89
CA GLN A 222 5.58 6.03 12.30
C GLN A 222 6.43 6.79 13.33
N LYS A 223 5.82 7.32 14.40
CA LYS A 223 6.54 8.02 15.49
C LYS A 223 7.26 7.04 16.42
N GLU A 224 6.65 5.90 16.70
CA GLU A 224 7.27 4.87 17.53
C GLU A 224 8.48 4.24 16.85
N THR A 225 8.38 3.93 15.55
CA THR A 225 9.50 3.40 14.76
C THR A 225 10.68 4.38 14.62
N SER A 226 10.42 5.68 14.50
CA SER A 226 11.47 6.70 14.40
C SER A 226 12.20 6.98 15.73
N ASN A 227 11.52 6.84 16.87
CA ASN A 227 12.13 6.97 18.20
C ASN A 227 13.03 5.78 18.58
N VAL A 228 12.71 4.57 18.10
CA VAL A 228 13.56 3.37 18.32
C VAL A 228 14.83 3.44 17.48
N SER A 229 14.77 3.95 16.25
CA SER A 229 15.95 4.14 15.38
C SER A 229 16.91 5.27 15.81
N SER A 230 16.49 6.16 16.72
CA SER A 230 17.32 7.26 17.24
C SER A 230 17.94 6.99 18.61
N THR A 231 17.65 5.81 19.19
CA THR A 231 18.17 5.36 20.49
C THR A 231 19.09 4.14 20.37
N SER A 232 19.47 3.73 19.14
CA SER A 232 20.40 2.65 18.84
C SER A 232 21.71 3.15 18.23
#